data_AF-A0A956QEY4-F1
#
_entry.id   AF-A0A956QEY4-F1
#
_cell.length_a   1.000
_cell.length_b   1.000
_cell.length_c   1.000
_cell.angle_alpha   90.00
_cell.angle_beta   90.00
_cell.angle_gamma   90.00
#
_symmetry.space_group_name_H-M   'P 1'
#
loop_
_entity.id
_entity.type
_entity.pdbx_description
1 polymer ?
#
loop_
_entity_poly.entity_id
_entity_poly.type
_entity_poly.pdbx_seq_one_letter_code
_entity_poly.pdbx_strand_id
1 'polypeptide(L)'
;TLAALSPDDRLLARHSLFVGLATENLHSITPEDFLIRNILGVHAPSESIGVAAHTRRGQILQFHLRDARASTLDLERAFSGLQPESRSQARGALLFSCLGRGQGLYGLANHESNLFTRVLPDVPLGGFFCNGEIGQIGGSTYVHGYTSCFGILSN
;
A
#
# COMPACT_ATOMS: atom_id res chain seq x y z
N THR A 1 20.48 4.46 8.75
CA THR A 1 20.55 5.67 7.89
C THR A 1 20.42 5.25 6.43
N LEU A 2 20.06 6.16 5.50
CA LEU A 2 19.95 5.80 4.06
C LEU A 2 21.24 5.16 3.51
N ALA A 3 22.41 5.57 4.01
CA ALA A 3 23.70 5.01 3.61
C ALA A 3 23.87 3.53 4.03
N ALA A 4 23.20 3.10 5.10
CA ALA A 4 23.25 1.73 5.62
C ALA A 4 22.26 0.77 4.91
N LEU A 5 21.42 1.29 4.00
CA LEU A 5 20.52 0.46 3.20
C LEU A 5 21.30 -0.43 2.23
N SER A 6 20.69 -1.56 1.85
CA SER A 6 21.21 -2.43 0.80
C SER A 6 21.36 -1.67 -0.53
N PRO A 7 22.21 -2.13 -1.47
CA PRO A 7 22.32 -1.48 -2.78
C PRO A 7 20.98 -1.29 -3.50
N ASP A 8 20.10 -2.30 -3.45
CA ASP A 8 18.78 -2.27 -4.10
C ASP A 8 17.85 -1.28 -3.39
N ASP A 9 17.81 -1.28 -2.06
CA ASP A 9 17.02 -0.32 -1.29
C ASP A 9 17.49 1.12 -1.48
N ARG A 10 18.80 1.35 -1.64
CA ARG A 10 19.34 2.67 -1.99
C ARG A 10 18.90 3.12 -3.38
N LEU A 11 18.79 2.21 -4.33
CA LEU A 11 18.30 2.51 -5.66
C LEU A 11 16.81 2.88 -5.60
N LEU A 12 16.00 2.10 -4.88
CA LEU A 12 14.60 2.41 -4.62
C LEU A 12 14.45 3.77 -3.92
N ALA A 13 15.27 4.06 -2.90
CA ALA A 13 15.20 5.31 -2.15
C ALA A 13 15.41 6.57 -3.01
N ARG A 14 16.04 6.47 -4.19
CA ARG A 14 16.22 7.62 -5.08
C ARG A 14 14.93 8.09 -5.75
N HIS A 15 13.97 7.18 -5.96
CA HIS A 15 12.78 7.45 -6.78
C HIS A 15 11.46 6.97 -6.15
N SER A 16 11.53 6.23 -5.04
CA SER A 16 10.42 5.54 -4.39
C SER A 16 10.43 5.75 -2.87
N LEU A 17 10.91 6.91 -2.40
CA LEU A 17 10.93 7.24 -0.97
C LEU A 17 9.63 7.95 -0.55
N PHE A 18 9.01 7.41 0.49
CA PHE A 18 7.76 7.88 1.07
C PHE A 18 7.92 8.11 2.56
N VAL A 19 6.93 8.79 3.14
CA VAL A 19 6.80 8.95 4.58
C VAL A 19 5.54 8.23 5.05
N GLY A 20 5.68 7.36 6.03
CA GLY A 20 4.61 6.82 6.84
C GLY A 20 4.40 7.68 8.07
N LEU A 21 3.16 8.11 8.30
CA LEU A 21 2.74 8.83 9.49
C LEU A 21 1.89 7.90 10.35
N ALA A 22 2.34 7.58 11.56
CA ALA A 22 1.56 6.75 12.47
C ALA A 22 0.24 7.46 12.84
N THR A 23 -0.88 6.75 12.77
CA THR A 23 -2.20 7.33 13.08
C THR A 23 -2.45 7.48 14.57
N GLU A 24 -1.79 6.65 15.39
CA GLU A 24 -1.89 6.66 16.85
C GLU A 24 -0.51 6.55 17.51
N ASN A 25 -0.40 7.03 18.75
CA ASN A 25 0.80 6.85 19.58
C ASN A 25 0.72 5.50 20.29
N LEU A 26 0.91 4.42 19.55
CA LEU A 26 0.81 3.06 20.07
C LEU A 26 2.11 2.63 20.74
N HIS A 27 1.99 1.86 21.82
CA HIS A 27 3.13 1.19 22.48
C HIS A 27 3.81 0.15 21.58
N SER A 28 3.10 -0.32 20.55
CA SER A 28 3.60 -1.20 19.48
C SER A 28 3.06 -0.70 18.14
N ILE A 29 3.96 -0.40 17.20
CA ILE A 29 3.60 0.06 15.86
C ILE A 29 3.85 -1.08 14.89
N THR A 30 2.86 -1.36 14.06
CA THR A 30 2.89 -2.32 12.97
C THR A 30 2.91 -1.60 11.62
N PRO A 31 3.28 -2.27 10.52
CA PRO A 31 3.20 -1.68 9.19
C PRO A 31 1.81 -1.16 8.80
N GLU A 32 0.75 -1.71 9.40
CA GLU A 32 -0.66 -1.37 9.12
C GLU A 32 -1.10 -0.05 9.78
N ASP A 33 -0.30 0.48 10.72
CA ASP A 33 -0.60 1.71 11.47
C ASP A 33 -0.14 3.00 10.77
N PHE A 34 0.53 2.87 9.61
CA PHE A 34 1.11 3.99 8.90
C PHE A 34 0.25 4.49 7.75
N LEU A 35 -0.03 5.79 7.76
CA LEU A 35 -0.56 6.50 6.61
C LEU A 35 0.58 6.92 5.68
N ILE A 36 0.66 6.31 4.50
CA ILE A 36 1.73 6.57 3.53
C ILE A 36 1.47 7.83 2.71
N ARG A 37 2.48 8.69 2.58
CA ARG A 37 2.42 10.01 1.91
C ARG A 37 3.68 10.35 1.13
N ASN A 38 3.47 11.18 0.11
CA ASN A 38 4.55 11.75 -0.70
C ASN A 38 5.36 12.78 0.09
N ILE A 39 6.68 12.77 -0.15
CA ILE A 39 7.55 13.89 0.18
C ILE A 39 7.37 14.94 -0.92
N LEU A 40 7.01 16.16 -0.54
CA LEU A 40 6.84 17.29 -1.46
C LEU A 40 8.19 17.95 -1.78
N GLY A 41 9.13 17.91 -0.85
CA GLY A 41 10.45 18.48 -1.02
C GLY A 41 11.18 18.67 0.30
N VAL A 42 12.42 19.14 0.21
CA VAL A 42 13.26 19.49 1.37
C VAL A 42 13.56 20.97 1.31
N HIS A 43 13.41 21.66 2.44
CA HIS A 43 13.77 23.06 2.60
C HIS A 43 15.00 23.15 3.51
N ALA A 44 16.19 23.23 2.88
CA ALA A 44 17.47 23.22 3.57
C ALA A 44 17.64 24.36 4.60
N PRO A 45 17.25 25.63 4.32
CA PRO A 45 17.48 26.72 5.27
C PRO A 45 16.78 26.54 6.62
N SER A 46 15.63 25.85 6.65
CA SER A 46 14.92 25.53 7.89
C SER A 46 15.02 24.05 8.27
N GLU A 47 15.88 23.29 7.59
CA GLU A 47 16.08 21.85 7.78
C GLU A 47 14.77 21.05 7.84
N SER A 48 13.80 21.40 7.00
CA SER A 48 12.46 20.81 7.04
C SER A 48 12.15 19.99 5.80
N ILE A 49 11.21 19.05 5.94
CA ILE A 49 10.71 18.22 4.86
C ILE A 49 9.22 18.51 4.71
N GLY A 50 8.80 18.87 3.50
CA GLY A 50 7.40 18.98 3.14
C GLY A 50 6.80 17.59 2.92
N VAL A 51 5.68 17.30 3.57
CA VAL A 51 4.94 16.03 3.41
C VAL A 51 3.53 16.35 2.94
N ALA A 52 2.98 15.53 2.06
CA ALA A 52 1.63 15.68 1.50
C ALA A 52 0.51 15.32 2.50
N ALA A 53 0.60 15.78 3.75
CA ALA A 53 -0.38 15.57 4.79
C ALA A 53 -0.23 16.59 5.92
N HIS A 54 -1.29 16.74 6.72
CA HIS A 54 -1.22 17.45 7.98
C HIS A 54 -0.50 16.58 9.02
N THR A 55 0.61 17.09 9.53
CA THR A 55 1.38 16.45 10.61
C THR A 55 1.02 17.07 11.95
N ARG A 56 1.26 16.32 13.03
CA ARG A 56 1.11 16.81 14.41
C ARG A 56 2.46 16.74 15.13
N ARG A 57 2.71 17.69 16.04
CA ARG A 57 3.92 17.62 16.89
C ARG A 57 3.88 16.34 17.72
N GLY A 58 4.99 15.62 17.75
CA GLY A 58 5.11 14.34 18.46
C GLY A 58 4.58 13.12 17.68
N GLN A 59 4.06 13.31 16.46
CA GLN A 59 3.66 12.19 15.61
C GLN A 59 4.89 11.39 15.14
N ILE A 60 4.76 10.06 15.17
CA ILE A 60 5.82 9.17 14.72
C ILE A 60 5.84 9.15 13.19
N LEU A 61 7.04 9.35 12.67
CA LEU A 61 7.35 9.38 11.24
C LEU A 61 8.33 8.26 10.93
N GLN A 62 8.01 7.46 9.92
CA GLN A 62 8.92 6.46 9.38
C GLN A 62 9.11 6.68 7.88
N PHE A 63 10.31 6.42 7.36
CA PHE A 63 10.54 6.38 5.91
C PHE A 63 10.16 5.00 5.37
N HIS A 64 9.46 5.00 4.24
CA HIS A 64 9.03 3.78 3.55
C HIS A 64 9.52 3.80 2.11
N LEU A 65 9.82 2.61 1.59
CA LEU A 65 10.14 2.41 0.18
C LEU A 65 8.93 1.82 -0.53
N ARG A 66 8.58 2.39 -1.69
CA ARG A 66 7.64 1.76 -2.62
C ARG A 66 8.36 0.66 -3.37
N ASP A 67 8.23 -0.56 -2.84
CA ASP A 67 8.84 -1.80 -3.34
C ASP A 67 7.76 -2.74 -3.89
N ALA A 68 7.94 -3.17 -5.15
CA ALA A 68 7.06 -4.12 -5.83
C ALA A 68 7.01 -5.48 -5.12
N ARG A 69 8.14 -5.93 -4.55
CA ARG A 69 8.23 -7.20 -3.84
C ARG A 69 7.46 -7.14 -2.52
N ALA A 70 7.67 -6.09 -1.73
CA ALA A 70 6.90 -5.86 -0.50
C ALA A 70 5.40 -5.79 -0.79
N SER A 71 5.00 -5.03 -1.82
CA SER A 71 3.60 -4.94 -2.25
C SER A 71 3.01 -6.29 -2.67
N THR A 72 3.79 -7.16 -3.30
CA THR A 72 3.36 -8.51 -3.67
C THR A 72 3.12 -9.38 -2.43
N LEU A 73 4.06 -9.34 -1.48
CA LEU A 73 3.95 -10.07 -0.22
C LEU A 73 2.75 -9.59 0.62
N ASP A 74 2.47 -8.29 0.64
CA ASP A 74 1.30 -7.74 1.32
C ASP A 74 0.00 -8.30 0.72
N LEU A 75 -0.08 -8.36 -0.61
CA LEU A 75 -1.25 -8.88 -1.30
C LEU A 75 -1.41 -10.40 -1.10
N GLU A 76 -0.32 -11.16 -1.13
CA GLU A 76 -0.31 -12.60 -0.82
C GLU A 76 -0.75 -12.88 0.63
N ARG A 77 -0.32 -12.03 1.58
CA ARG A 77 -0.77 -12.11 2.98
C ARG A 77 -2.26 -11.82 3.12
N ALA A 78 -2.75 -10.77 2.44
CA ALA A 78 -4.18 -10.43 2.44
C ALA A 78 -5.02 -11.61 1.89
N PHE A 79 -4.59 -12.22 0.78
CA PHE A 79 -5.25 -13.40 0.24
C PHE A 79 -5.18 -14.61 1.17
N SER A 80 -4.04 -14.84 1.80
CA SER A 80 -3.86 -15.93 2.77
C SER A 80 -4.78 -15.79 3.98
N GLY A 81 -5.11 -14.56 4.39
CA GLY A 81 -6.04 -14.26 5.47
C GLY A 81 -7.53 -14.39 5.12
N LEU A 82 -7.89 -14.62 3.85
CA LEU A 82 -9.28 -14.88 3.46
C LEU A 82 -9.78 -16.17 4.13
N GLN A 83 -10.92 -16.06 4.81
CA GLN A 83 -11.56 -17.21 5.46
C GLN A 83 -11.94 -18.29 4.41
N PRO A 84 -11.81 -19.58 4.74
CA PRO A 84 -12.18 -20.68 3.83
C PRO A 84 -13.62 -20.55 3.29
N GLU A 85 -14.54 -20.06 4.12
CA GLU A 85 -15.94 -19.83 3.77
C GLU A 85 -16.05 -18.71 2.72
N SER A 86 -15.35 -17.59 2.92
CA SER A 86 -15.31 -16.49 1.94
C SER A 86 -14.76 -16.95 0.59
N ARG A 87 -13.78 -17.86 0.59
CA ARG A 87 -13.23 -18.42 -0.67
C ARG A 87 -14.22 -19.35 -1.36
N SER A 88 -14.87 -20.25 -0.61
CA SER A 88 -15.79 -21.23 -1.19
C SER A 88 -17.12 -20.62 -1.66
N GLN A 89 -17.54 -19.51 -1.04
CA GLN A 89 -18.78 -18.81 -1.38
C GLN A 89 -18.58 -17.66 -2.38
N ALA A 90 -17.33 -17.34 -2.76
CA ALA A 90 -17.05 -16.27 -3.71
C ALA A 90 -17.69 -16.57 -5.07
N ARG A 91 -18.55 -15.66 -5.54
CA ARG A 91 -19.24 -15.71 -6.85
C ARG A 91 -18.71 -14.67 -7.83
N GLY A 92 -17.98 -13.69 -7.33
CA GLY A 92 -17.29 -12.69 -8.11
C GLY A 92 -16.38 -11.84 -7.24
N ALA A 93 -15.52 -11.06 -7.88
CA ALA A 93 -14.71 -10.08 -7.19
C ALA A 93 -14.57 -8.79 -8.00
N LEU A 94 -14.30 -7.70 -7.28
CA LEU A 94 -13.96 -6.40 -7.85
C LEU A 94 -12.56 -6.00 -7.41
N LEU A 95 -11.67 -5.68 -8.35
CA LEU A 95 -10.34 -5.13 -8.10
C LEU A 95 -10.30 -3.64 -8.47
N PHE A 96 -9.96 -2.81 -7.50
CA PHE A 96 -9.65 -1.40 -7.70
C PHE A 96 -8.18 -1.20 -7.39
N SER A 97 -7.37 -0.86 -8.40
CA SER A 97 -5.93 -0.69 -8.25
C SER A 97 -5.51 0.75 -8.52
N CYS A 98 -4.68 1.31 -7.63
CA CYS A 98 -4.19 2.66 -7.83
C CYS A 98 -3.35 2.78 -9.12
N LEU A 99 -3.44 3.91 -9.83
CA LEU A 99 -2.59 4.25 -10.98
C LEU A 99 -1.09 4.19 -10.65
N GLY A 100 -0.74 4.36 -9.37
CA GLY A 100 0.61 4.13 -8.86
C GLY A 100 0.99 2.65 -8.69
N ARG A 101 0.29 1.69 -9.30
CA ARG A 101 0.59 0.24 -9.27
C ARG A 101 0.68 -0.29 -10.71
N GLY A 102 0.28 -1.55 -10.94
CA GLY A 102 0.33 -2.18 -12.26
C GLY A 102 1.74 -2.34 -12.83
N GLN A 103 1.85 -2.38 -14.16
CA GLN A 103 3.10 -2.67 -14.86
C GLN A 103 4.25 -1.71 -14.48
N GLY A 104 3.96 -0.44 -14.20
CA GLY A 104 4.98 0.52 -13.79
C GLY A 104 5.60 0.23 -12.41
N LEU A 105 4.87 -0.46 -11.52
CA LEU A 105 5.40 -0.93 -10.24
C LEU A 105 6.04 -2.31 -10.39
N TYR A 106 5.31 -3.27 -10.95
CA TYR A 106 5.69 -4.69 -10.93
C TYR A 106 6.59 -5.12 -12.08
N GLY A 107 6.78 -4.27 -13.10
CA GLY A 107 7.45 -4.64 -14.35
C GLY A 107 6.66 -5.61 -15.22
N LEU A 108 5.44 -5.99 -14.80
CA LEU A 108 4.60 -7.00 -15.44
C LEU A 108 3.14 -6.53 -15.50
N ALA A 109 2.51 -6.71 -16.66
CA ALA A 109 1.08 -6.46 -16.82
C ALA A 109 0.24 -7.46 -16.02
N ASN A 110 -0.94 -7.04 -15.56
CA ASN A 110 -1.90 -7.91 -14.87
C ASN A 110 -1.38 -8.59 -13.60
N HIS A 111 -0.35 -8.05 -12.94
CA HIS A 111 0.28 -8.70 -11.77
C HIS A 111 -0.73 -9.11 -10.69
N GLU A 112 -1.60 -8.17 -10.29
CA GLU A 112 -2.54 -8.35 -9.18
C GLU A 112 -3.73 -9.25 -9.57
N SER A 113 -4.25 -9.10 -10.79
CA SER A 113 -5.31 -9.97 -11.30
C SER A 113 -4.81 -11.39 -11.53
N ASN A 114 -3.58 -11.56 -12.03
CA ASN A 114 -2.95 -12.88 -12.15
C ASN A 114 -2.74 -13.52 -10.77
N LEU A 115 -2.34 -12.75 -9.76
CA LEU A 115 -2.22 -13.27 -8.39
C LEU A 115 -3.58 -13.67 -7.84
N PHE A 116 -4.62 -12.85 -8.04
CA PHE A 116 -5.98 -13.19 -7.67
C PHE A 116 -6.45 -14.50 -8.31
N THR A 117 -6.29 -14.68 -9.62
CA THR A 117 -6.69 -15.91 -10.34
C THR A 117 -5.95 -17.15 -9.84
N ARG A 118 -4.73 -17.03 -9.32
CA ARG A 118 -4.04 -18.16 -8.67
C ARG A 118 -4.70 -18.57 -7.36
N VAL A 119 -5.29 -17.63 -6.62
CA VAL A 119 -5.94 -17.87 -5.32
C VAL A 119 -7.39 -18.33 -5.51
N LEU A 120 -8.11 -17.73 -6.46
CA LEU A 120 -9.53 -17.98 -6.75
C LEU A 120 -9.73 -18.17 -8.27
N PRO A 121 -9.39 -19.36 -8.82
CA PRO A 121 -9.32 -19.57 -10.27
C PRO A 121 -10.65 -19.45 -11.01
N ASP A 122 -11.75 -19.85 -10.37
CA ASP A 122 -13.07 -19.89 -10.99
C ASP A 122 -13.94 -18.67 -10.65
N VAL A 123 -13.38 -17.69 -9.92
CA VAL A 123 -14.12 -16.49 -9.51
C VAL A 123 -13.92 -15.39 -10.55
N PRO A 124 -14.99 -14.90 -11.21
CA PRO A 124 -14.86 -13.82 -12.19
C PRO A 124 -14.40 -12.54 -11.50
N LEU A 125 -13.40 -11.89 -12.10
CA LEU A 125 -12.82 -10.64 -11.61
C LEU A 125 -13.18 -9.48 -12.56
N GLY A 126 -13.86 -8.47 -12.03
CA GLY A 126 -14.05 -7.16 -12.66
C GLY A 126 -13.22 -6.09 -11.97
N GLY A 127 -13.11 -4.90 -12.55
CA GLY A 127 -12.35 -3.83 -11.91
C GLY A 127 -11.94 -2.69 -12.83
N PHE A 128 -11.24 -1.72 -12.25
CA PHE A 128 -10.60 -0.62 -12.98
C PHE A 128 -9.45 0.00 -12.18
N PHE A 129 -8.64 0.83 -12.85
CA PHE A 129 -7.63 1.63 -12.18
C PHE A 129 -8.21 2.94 -11.63
N CYS A 130 -7.83 3.28 -10.40
CA CYS A 130 -8.29 4.46 -9.67
C CYS A 130 -7.12 5.33 -9.21
N ASN A 131 -7.40 6.56 -8.77
CA ASN A 131 -6.38 7.47 -8.23
C ASN A 131 -6.55 7.67 -6.72
N GLY A 132 -6.66 6.55 -6.01
CA GLY A 132 -6.78 6.49 -4.56
C GLY A 132 -8.08 5.84 -4.09
N GLU A 133 -8.04 5.38 -2.85
CA GLU A 133 -9.09 4.59 -2.22
C GLU A 133 -9.45 5.19 -0.85
N ILE A 134 -10.71 5.11 -0.43
CA ILE A 134 -11.14 5.59 0.90
C ILE A 134 -11.20 4.39 1.85
N GLY A 135 -10.49 4.47 2.97
CA GLY A 135 -10.40 3.36 3.92
C GLY A 135 -9.95 3.81 5.30
N GLN A 136 -10.15 2.95 6.30
CA GLN A 136 -9.82 3.27 7.69
C GLN A 136 -8.40 2.85 8.07
N ILE A 137 -7.76 3.63 8.94
CA ILE A 137 -6.57 3.26 9.73
C ILE A 137 -6.80 3.80 11.14
N GLY A 138 -6.61 2.99 12.20
CA GLY A 138 -6.77 3.44 13.59
C GLY A 138 -8.11 4.14 13.85
N GLY A 139 -9.21 3.54 13.38
CA GLY A 139 -10.58 4.08 13.55
C GLY A 139 -10.90 5.37 12.77
N SER A 140 -9.95 5.93 12.01
CA SER A 140 -10.15 7.15 11.22
C SER A 140 -10.13 6.87 9.72
N THR A 141 -10.95 7.59 8.95
CA THR A 141 -11.02 7.44 7.49
C THR A 141 -9.99 8.32 6.79
N TYR A 142 -9.25 7.73 5.85
CA TYR A 142 -8.25 8.41 5.03
C TYR A 142 -8.44 8.11 3.55
N VAL A 143 -7.89 9.00 2.72
CA VAL A 143 -7.60 8.70 1.32
C VAL A 143 -6.22 8.02 1.26
N HIS A 144 -6.21 6.85 0.65
CA HIS A 144 -5.05 6.02 0.42
C HIS A 144 -4.58 6.19 -1.02
N GLY A 145 -3.28 6.01 -1.22
CA GLY A 145 -2.67 5.96 -2.55
C GLY A 145 -1.66 4.83 -2.58
N TYR A 146 -1.31 4.39 -3.78
CA TYR A 146 -0.42 3.22 -4.00
C TYR A 146 -0.98 1.91 -3.44
N THR A 147 -2.30 1.86 -3.22
CA THR A 147 -3.04 0.74 -2.67
C THR A 147 -3.86 0.02 -3.75
N SER A 148 -4.33 -1.17 -3.40
CA SER A 148 -5.29 -1.93 -4.19
C SER A 148 -6.32 -2.52 -3.24
N CYS A 149 -7.58 -2.53 -3.64
CA CYS A 149 -8.66 -3.11 -2.85
C CYS A 149 -9.36 -4.20 -3.65
N PHE A 150 -9.65 -5.31 -2.97
CA PHE A 150 -10.48 -6.38 -3.48
C PHE A 150 -11.80 -6.40 -2.72
N GLY A 151 -12.92 -6.33 -3.44
CA GLY A 151 -14.23 -6.67 -2.91
C GLY A 151 -14.59 -8.09 -3.33
N ILE A 152 -14.75 -9.00 -2.37
CA ILE A 152 -15.24 -10.37 -2.65
C ILE A 152 -16.76 -10.38 -2.52
N LEU A 153 -17.45 -10.82 -3.57
CA LEU A 153 -18.90 -10.95 -3.62
C LEU A 153 -19.26 -12.41 -3.36
N SER A 154 -19.92 -12.68 -2.24
CA SER A 154 -20.42 -14.00 -1.87
C SER A 154 -21.94 -14.01 -1.76
N ASN A 155 -22.52 -15.22 -1.73
CA ASN A 155 -23.95 -15.41 -1.44
C ASN A 155 -24.27 -15.20 0.05
#